data_AF-A0A150KSD5-F1
#
_entry.id   AF-A0A150KSD5-F1
#
_cell.length_a   1.000
_cell.length_b   1.000
_cell.length_c   1.000
_cell.angle_alpha   90.00
_cell.angle_beta   90.00
_cell.angle_gamma   90.00
#
_symmetry.space_group_name_H-M   'P 1'
#
loop_
_entity.id
_entity.type
_entity.pdbx_description
1 polymer ?
#
loop_
_entity_poly.entity_id
_entity_poly.type
_entity_poly.pdbx_seq_one_letter_code
_entity_poly.pdbx_strand_id
1 'polypeptide(L)'
;MDWIILTVFFSILGISAILIIITLVSLPQLGDERKKHIKMKAQSYAFAVVIGYALIEIFKNIYVTIWKNGTYEGINPFTFLVTISIVYLISLLFFKKKYGG
;
A
#
# COMPACT_ATOMS: atom_id res chain seq x y z
N MET A 1 -22.49 -8.47 12.73
CA MET A 1 -21.17 -8.91 12.20
C MET A 1 -20.48 -7.77 11.44
N ASP A 2 -21.22 -6.98 10.65
CA ASP A 2 -20.64 -5.93 9.79
C ASP A 2 -20.00 -4.77 10.56
N TRP A 3 -20.59 -4.37 11.69
CA TRP A 3 -20.05 -3.29 12.53
C TRP A 3 -18.67 -3.61 13.10
N ILE A 4 -18.43 -4.85 13.52
CA ILE A 4 -17.14 -5.28 14.06
C ILE A 4 -16.09 -5.25 12.93
N ILE A 5 -16.42 -5.79 11.75
CA ILE A 5 -15.53 -5.82 10.59
C ILE A 5 -15.17 -4.39 10.15
N LEU A 6 -16.16 -3.49 10.08
CA LEU A 6 -15.93 -2.08 9.76
C LEU A 6 -15.04 -1.39 10.81
N THR A 7 -15.29 -1.60 12.10
CA THR A 7 -14.45 -1.01 13.15
C THR A 7 -13.00 -1.50 13.09
N VAL A 8 -12.78 -2.81 12.88
CA VAL A 8 -11.43 -3.37 12.72
C VAL A 8 -10.75 -2.79 11.48
N PHE A 9 -11.46 -2.69 10.35
CA PHE A 9 -10.94 -2.11 9.12
C PHE A 9 -10.47 -0.66 9.29
N PHE A 10 -11.34 0.21 9.83
CA PHE A 10 -10.99 1.61 10.07
C PHE A 10 -9.86 1.75 11.10
N SER A 11 -9.79 0.85 12.09
CA SER A 11 -8.69 0.85 13.06
C SER A 11 -7.35 0.53 12.39
N ILE A 12 -7.28 -0.50 11.53
CA ILE A 12 -6.05 -0.88 10.80
C ILE A 12 -5.62 0.25 9.85
N LEU A 13 -6.57 0.82 9.10
CA LEU A 13 -6.27 1.98 8.24
C LEU A 13 -5.76 3.16 9.07
N GLY A 14 -6.43 3.49 10.17
CA GLY A 14 -6.03 4.56 11.07
C GLY A 14 -4.63 4.37 11.62
N ILE A 15 -4.32 3.17 12.14
CA ILE A 15 -2.98 2.82 12.64
C ILE A 15 -1.94 2.95 11.52
N SER A 16 -2.22 2.44 10.33
CA SER A 16 -1.30 2.53 9.18
C SER A 16 -1.03 3.98 8.79
N ALA A 17 -2.06 4.84 8.76
CA ALA A 17 -1.94 6.25 8.44
C ALA A 17 -1.13 7.00 9.50
N ILE A 18 -1.40 6.74 10.79
CA ILE A 18 -0.66 7.33 11.91
C ILE A 18 0.82 6.95 11.81
N LEU A 19 1.14 5.68 11.57
CA LEU A 19 2.51 5.22 11.43
C LEU A 19 3.22 5.83 10.20
N ILE A 20 2.51 6.01 9.08
CA ILE A 20 3.03 6.73 7.91
C ILE A 20 3.39 8.17 8.29
N ILE A 21 2.49 8.89 8.98
CA ILE A 21 2.70 10.27 9.40
C ILE A 21 3.89 10.37 10.36
N ILE A 22 3.95 9.52 11.39
CA ILE A 22 5.08 9.49 12.34
C ILE A 22 6.39 9.24 11.60
N THR A 23 6.38 8.30 10.65
CA THR A 23 7.58 7.99 9.86
C THR A 23 7.98 9.20 9.03
N LEU A 24 7.06 9.85 8.33
CA LEU A 24 7.32 11.07 7.55
C LEU A 24 7.82 12.25 8.39
N VAL A 25 7.29 12.43 9.61
CA VAL A 25 7.69 13.48 10.56
C VAL A 25 9.05 13.18 11.20
N SER A 26 9.45 11.90 11.28
CA SER A 26 10.79 11.53 11.74
C SER A 26 11.90 11.66 10.68
N LEU A 27 11.54 11.79 9.39
CA LEU A 27 12.49 12.00 8.30
C LEU A 27 13.25 13.34 8.31
N PRO A 28 12.73 14.49 8.77
CA PRO A 28 13.46 15.77 8.80
C PRO A 28 14.72 15.81 9.67
N GLN A 29 14.97 14.80 10.52
CA GLN A 29 16.27 14.65 11.20
C GLN A 29 17.40 14.27 10.23
N LEU A 30 17.05 13.84 9.02
CA LEU A 30 17.99 13.59 7.93
C LEU A 30 18.09 14.83 7.04
N GLY A 31 19.30 15.11 6.53
CA GLY A 31 19.53 16.18 5.58
C GLY A 31 18.56 16.17 4.38
N ASP A 32 18.31 17.36 3.83
CA ASP A 32 17.23 17.64 2.87
C ASP A 32 17.24 16.81 1.58
N GLU A 33 18.41 16.36 1.14
CA GLU A 33 18.52 15.48 -0.03
C GLU A 33 18.20 14.02 0.31
N ARG A 34 18.60 13.55 1.49
CA ARG A 34 18.37 12.17 1.94
C ARG A 34 16.89 11.91 2.17
N LYS A 35 16.16 12.86 2.76
CA LYS A 35 14.70 12.74 2.95
C LYS A 35 13.97 12.60 1.62
N LYS A 36 14.38 13.36 0.58
CA LYS A 36 13.76 13.34 -0.75
C LYS A 36 14.01 11.99 -1.42
N HIS A 37 15.24 11.50 -1.35
CA HIS A 37 15.60 10.21 -1.93
C HIS A 37 14.84 9.04 -1.28
N ILE A 38 14.69 9.02 0.05
CA ILE A 38 13.93 7.98 0.77
C ILE A 38 12.46 7.99 0.36
N LYS A 39 11.81 9.17 0.37
CA LYS A 39 10.40 9.30 -0.02
C LYS A 39 10.17 8.85 -1.45
N MET A 40 11.04 9.28 -2.37
CA MET A 40 10.94 8.90 -3.78
C MET A 40 11.06 7.39 -3.97
N LYS A 41 12.04 6.74 -3.33
CA LYS A 41 12.22 5.28 -3.45
C LYS A 41 11.05 4.49 -2.85
N ALA A 42 10.52 4.93 -1.71
CA ALA A 42 9.35 4.33 -1.08
C ALA A 42 8.10 4.45 -1.96
N GLN A 43 7.87 5.63 -2.54
CA GLN A 43 6.75 5.88 -3.44
C GLN A 43 6.87 5.07 -4.74
N SER A 44 8.03 5.07 -5.38
CA SER A 44 8.26 4.29 -6.61
C SER A 44 8.07 2.79 -6.39
N TYR A 45 8.53 2.25 -5.26
CA TYR A 45 8.33 0.84 -4.96
C TYR A 45 6.86 0.50 -4.70
N ALA A 46 6.16 1.29 -3.89
CA ALA A 46 4.74 1.09 -3.66
C ALA A 46 3.92 1.21 -4.96
N PHE A 47 4.29 2.16 -5.83
CA PHE A 47 3.67 2.31 -7.14
C PHE A 47 3.90 1.09 -8.04
N ALA A 48 5.10 0.51 -8.05
CA ALA A 48 5.39 -0.72 -8.78
C ALA A 48 4.54 -1.90 -8.27
N VAL A 49 4.31 -2.00 -6.96
CA VAL A 49 3.42 -3.02 -6.38
C VAL A 49 1.97 -2.81 -6.82
N VAL A 50 1.49 -1.56 -6.84
CA VAL A 50 0.14 -1.24 -7.34
C VAL A 50 -0.02 -1.64 -8.81
N ILE A 51 0.97 -1.36 -9.65
CA ILE A 51 0.96 -1.79 -11.06
C ILE A 51 0.93 -3.33 -11.15
N GLY A 52 1.77 -4.02 -10.39
CA GLY A 52 1.79 -5.48 -10.36
C GLY A 52 0.45 -6.08 -9.95
N TYR A 53 -0.19 -5.52 -8.93
CA TYR A 53 -1.52 -5.92 -8.50
C TYR A 53 -2.57 -5.70 -9.59
N ALA A 54 -2.55 -4.53 -10.24
CA ALA A 54 -3.46 -4.22 -11.35
C ALA A 54 -3.29 -5.19 -12.54
N LEU A 55 -2.06 -5.57 -12.88
CA LEU A 55 -1.79 -6.56 -13.91
C LEU A 55 -2.38 -7.93 -13.55
N ILE A 56 -2.20 -8.38 -12.31
CA ILE A 56 -2.78 -9.64 -11.82
C ILE A 56 -4.31 -9.63 -11.96
N GLU A 57 -4.96 -8.51 -11.63
CA GLU A 57 -6.41 -8.39 -11.74
C GLU A 57 -6.89 -8.39 -13.20
N ILE A 58 -6.11 -7.82 -14.12
CA ILE A 58 -6.39 -7.95 -15.57
C ILE A 58 -6.32 -9.42 -15.98
N PHE A 59 -5.27 -10.15 -15.59
CA PHE A 59 -5.14 -11.57 -15.92
C PHE A 59 -6.27 -12.40 -15.31
N LYS A 60 -6.66 -12.12 -14.07
CA LYS A 60 -7.76 -12.81 -13.38
C LYS A 60 -9.10 -12.55 -14.06
N ASN A 61 -9.37 -11.31 -14.45
CA ASN A 61 -10.57 -10.95 -15.20
C ASN A 61 -10.66 -11.71 -16.53
N ILE A 62 -9.58 -11.71 -17.31
CA ILE A 62 -9.48 -12.45 -18.58
C ILE A 62 -9.70 -13.95 -18.33
N TYR A 63 -9.05 -14.51 -17.31
CA TYR A 63 -9.16 -15.93 -16.99
C TYR A 63 -10.59 -16.35 -16.63
N VAL A 64 -11.25 -15.61 -15.75
CA VAL A 64 -12.62 -15.91 -15.30
C VAL A 64 -13.64 -15.73 -16.43
N THR A 65 -13.48 -14.67 -17.22
CA THR A 65 -14.41 -14.34 -18.32
C THR A 65 -14.30 -15.35 -19.46
N ILE A 66 -13.08 -15.75 -19.85
CA ILE A 66 -12.85 -16.63 -21.01
C ILE A 66 -12.99 -18.12 -20.65
N TRP A 67 -12.42 -18.58 -19.53
CA TRP A 67 -12.41 -20.01 -19.21
C TRP A 67 -13.58 -20.46 -18.35
N LYS A 68 -14.11 -19.58 -17.49
CA LYS A 68 -15.08 -19.97 -16.46
C LYS A 68 -16.51 -19.53 -16.80
N ASN A 69 -16.71 -18.73 -17.86
CA ASN A 69 -17.97 -18.03 -18.18
C ASN A 69 -18.60 -17.38 -16.93
N GLY A 70 -17.77 -16.92 -16.01
CA GLY A 70 -18.19 -16.34 -14.74
C GLY A 70 -18.15 -14.82 -14.79
N THR A 71 -18.83 -14.19 -13.84
CA THR A 71 -18.73 -12.74 -13.63
C THR A 71 -17.55 -12.42 -12.72
N TYR A 72 -16.64 -11.57 -13.20
CA TYR A 72 -15.55 -11.03 -12.38
C TYR A 72 -16.05 -9.85 -11.55
N GLU A 73 -15.98 -9.96 -10.23
CA GLU A 73 -16.52 -8.98 -9.27
C GLU A 73 -15.63 -7.73 -9.08
N GLY A 74 -14.48 -7.67 -9.74
CA GLY A 74 -13.58 -6.51 -9.63
C GLY A 74 -12.71 -6.51 -8.36
N ILE A 75 -12.03 -5.39 -8.17
CA ILE A 75 -11.20 -5.13 -6.99
C ILE A 75 -12.09 -4.57 -5.89
N ASN A 76 -12.08 -5.21 -4.72
CA ASN A 76 -12.71 -4.63 -3.54
C ASN A 76 -11.93 -3.38 -3.08
N PRO A 77 -12.54 -2.18 -3.11
CA PRO A 77 -11.83 -0.94 -2.78
C PRO A 77 -11.25 -0.93 -1.37
N PHE A 78 -11.92 -1.58 -0.41
CA PHE A 78 -11.48 -1.65 0.97
C PHE A 78 -10.20 -2.49 1.11
N THR A 79 -10.21 -3.70 0.58
CA THR A 79 -9.05 -4.61 0.62
C THR A 79 -7.87 -3.98 -0.12
N PHE A 80 -8.13 -3.32 -1.25
CA PHE A 80 -7.11 -2.62 -2.00
C PHE A 80 -6.46 -1.52 -1.16
N LEU A 81 -7.24 -0.63 -0.55
CA LEU A 81 -6.76 0.46 0.31
C LEU A 81 -5.86 -0.04 1.45
N VAL A 82 -6.29 -1.06 2.19
CA VAL A 82 -5.49 -1.61 3.29
C VAL A 82 -4.18 -2.21 2.78
N THR A 83 -4.24 -2.95 1.68
CA THR A 83 -3.06 -3.61 1.10
C THR A 83 -2.03 -2.56 0.66
N ILE A 84 -2.45 -1.54 -0.09
CA ILE A 84 -1.51 -0.51 -0.56
C ILE A 84 -0.94 0.33 0.58
N SER A 85 -1.74 0.61 1.63
CA SER A 85 -1.27 1.36 2.80
C SER A 85 -0.20 0.58 3.57
N ILE A 86 -0.41 -0.73 3.76
CA ILE A 86 0.58 -1.61 4.42
C ILE A 86 1.86 -1.71 3.58
N VAL A 87 1.73 -1.91 2.27
CA VAL A 87 2.87 -1.99 1.35
C VAL A 87 3.70 -0.70 1.40
N TYR A 88 3.04 0.46 1.34
CA TYR A 88 3.72 1.75 1.41
C TYR A 88 4.40 1.95 2.77
N LEU A 89 3.73 1.60 3.88
CA LEU A 89 4.30 1.66 5.22
C LEU A 89 5.59 0.82 5.32
N ILE A 90 5.54 -0.44 4.90
CA ILE A 90 6.68 -1.35 4.93
C ILE A 90 7.83 -0.79 4.09
N SER A 91 7.52 -0.29 2.89
CA SER A 91 8.51 0.30 1.98
C SER A 91 9.17 1.53 2.61
N LEU A 92 8.38 2.40 3.22
CA LEU A 92 8.87 3.62 3.88
C LEU A 92 9.77 3.29 5.07
N LEU A 93 9.38 2.33 5.92
CA LEU A 93 10.19 1.88 7.06
C LEU A 93 11.49 1.21 6.61
N PHE A 94 11.42 0.36 5.57
CA PHE A 94 12.60 -0.31 5.02
C PHE A 94 13.62 0.70 4.47
N PHE A 95 13.18 1.68 3.68
CA PHE A 95 14.08 2.70 3.13
C PHE A 95 14.55 3.71 4.17
N LYS A 96 13.73 4.04 5.18
CA LYS A 96 14.19 4.81 6.34
C LYS A 96 15.32 4.10 7.06
N LYS A 97 15.20 2.80 7.36
CA LYS A 97 16.27 2.01 8.00
C LYS A 97 17.50 1.89 7.12
N LYS A 98 17.33 1.77 5.80
CA LYS A 98 18.43 1.57 4.84
C LYS A 98 19.25 2.83 4.56
N TYR A 99 18.62 4.01 4.47
CA TYR A 99 19.29 5.24 4.07
C TYR A 99 19.32 6.33 5.15
N GLY A 100 18.73 6.07 6.32
CA GLY A 100 18.62 7.03 7.42
C GLY A 100 19.63 6.89 8.54
N GLY A 101 20.79 6.31 8.24
CA GLY A 101 21.95 6.35 9.13
C GLY A 101 22.43 7.77 9.42
#